data_AF-A0A1T4ZEM5-F1
#
_entry.id   AF-A0A1T4ZEM5-F1
#
_cell.length_a   1.000
_cell.length_b   1.000
_cell.length_c   1.000
_cell.angle_alpha   90.00
_cell.angle_beta   90.00
_cell.angle_gamma   90.00
#
_symmetry.space_group_name_H-M   'P 1'
#
loop_
_entity.id
_entity.type
_entity.pdbx_description
1 polymer ?
#
loop_
_entity_poly.entity_id
_entity_poly.type
_entity_poly.pdbx_seq_one_letter_code
_entity_poly.pdbx_strand_id
1 'polypeptide(L)'
;MNEIQEYDLVALTEDAIATHKVTHQQILLRRGQMGTVLMSFDQKAFLIDFTDQEGNTFAMETIETVKLLRLINEPELVGCSITAPAPI
;
A
#
# COMPACT_ATOMS: atom_id res chain seq x y z
N MET A 1 -9.22 9.44 -8.62
CA MET A 1 -9.70 8.72 -7.41
C MET A 1 -8.60 7.77 -6.99
N ASN A 2 -8.17 7.84 -5.73
CA ASN A 2 -7.02 7.12 -5.15
C ASN A 2 -7.36 5.66 -4.83
N GLU A 3 -7.67 4.86 -5.85
CA GLU A 3 -7.81 3.40 -5.69
C GLU A 3 -6.43 2.74 -5.62
N ILE A 4 -6.32 1.64 -4.87
CA ILE A 4 -5.14 0.79 -4.85
C ILE A 4 -5.07 0.01 -6.16
N GLN A 5 -3.91 0.03 -6.83
CA GLN A 5 -3.63 -0.63 -8.09
C GLN A 5 -2.43 -1.58 -7.95
N GLU A 6 -2.22 -2.42 -8.97
CA GLU A 6 -1.00 -3.23 -9.08
C GLU A 6 0.25 -2.33 -9.05
N TYR A 7 1.29 -2.79 -8.36
CA TYR A 7 2.55 -2.08 -8.11
C TYR A 7 2.48 -0.85 -7.20
N ASP A 8 1.32 -0.48 -6.67
CA ASP A 8 1.26 0.54 -5.63
C ASP A 8 2.00 0.06 -4.37
N LEU A 9 2.68 1.01 -3.72
CA LEU A 9 3.15 0.84 -2.35
C LEU A 9 2.00 1.05 -1.38
N VAL A 10 1.89 0.15 -0.42
CA VAL A 10 0.90 0.20 0.65
C VAL A 10 1.58 0.02 2.00
N ALA A 11 0.93 0.48 3.06
CA ALA A 11 1.27 0.16 4.44
C ALA A 11 0.10 -0.51 5.15
N LEU A 12 0.39 -1.41 6.08
CA LEU A 12 -0.62 -2.00 6.95
C LEU A 12 -1.20 -0.96 7.92
N THR A 13 -2.52 -0.94 8.10
CA THR A 13 -3.18 -0.07 9.10
C THR A 13 -3.23 -0.70 10.50
N GLU A 14 -2.98 -2.00 10.60
CA GLU A 14 -2.95 -2.79 11.84
C GLU A 14 -1.92 -3.92 11.77
N ASP A 15 -1.68 -4.60 12.90
CA ASP A 15 -0.80 -5.77 12.94
C ASP A 15 -1.47 -6.97 12.22
N ALA A 16 -0.67 -7.76 11.49
CA ALA A 16 -1.13 -8.96 10.80
C ALA A 16 -0.16 -10.13 11.02
N ILE A 17 -0.68 -11.34 11.16
CA ILE A 17 0.13 -12.56 11.20
C ILE A 17 0.36 -13.06 9.79
N ALA A 18 1.61 -13.42 9.49
CA ALA A 18 2.01 -13.98 8.21
C ALA A 18 2.88 -15.22 8.42
N THR A 19 3.08 -16.00 7.35
CA THR A 19 4.04 -17.10 7.36
C THR A 19 5.29 -16.72 6.57
N HIS A 20 6.45 -16.76 7.21
CA HIS A 20 7.71 -16.49 6.53
C HIS A 20 7.98 -17.56 5.46
N LYS A 21 8.19 -17.16 4.20
CA LYS A 21 8.26 -18.08 3.05
C LYS A 21 9.38 -19.10 3.14
N VAL A 22 10.56 -18.69 3.62
CA VAL A 22 11.75 -19.57 3.71
C VAL A 22 11.75 -20.43 4.98
N THR A 23 11.52 -19.82 6.15
CA THR A 23 11.62 -20.53 7.44
C THR A 23 10.33 -21.22 7.86
N HIS A 24 9.21 -20.91 7.19
CA HIS A 24 7.85 -21.37 7.53
C HIS A 24 7.39 -21.01 8.95
N GLN A 25 8.08 -20.08 9.61
CA GLN A 25 7.69 -19.61 10.93
C GLN A 25 6.60 -18.54 10.83
N GLN A 26 5.72 -18.50 11.84
CA GLN A 26 4.82 -17.37 12.00
C GLN A 26 5.62 -16.11 12.34
N ILE A 27 5.34 -15.04 11.61
CA ILE A 27 5.91 -13.73 11.83
C ILE A 27 4.79 -12.72 12.01
N LEU A 28 5.11 -11.62 12.69
CA LEU A 28 4.19 -10.52 12.92
C LEU A 28 4.57 -9.36 12.00
N LEU A 29 3.72 -9.08 11.02
CA LEU A 29 3.77 -7.86 10.24
C LEU A 29 3.17 -6.74 11.09
N ARG A 30 3.94 -5.69 11.34
CA ARG A 30 3.51 -4.59 12.20
C ARG A 30 2.68 -3.57 11.43
N ARG A 31 1.77 -2.88 12.13
CA ARG A 31 1.17 -1.65 11.62
C ARG A 31 2.24 -0.71 11.07
N GLY A 32 1.98 -0.15 9.88
CA GLY A 32 2.88 0.73 9.16
C GLY A 32 3.91 0.01 8.30
N GLN A 33 4.03 -1.31 8.40
CA GLN A 33 4.93 -2.09 7.57
C GLN A 33 4.46 -2.03 6.11
N MET A 34 5.43 -1.73 5.23
CA MET A 34 5.17 -1.48 3.82
C MET A 34 5.25 -2.75 3.00
N GLY A 35 4.49 -2.80 1.92
CA GLY A 35 4.57 -3.84 0.91
C GLY A 35 4.12 -3.32 -0.45
N THR A 36 4.30 -4.15 -1.46
CA THR A 36 3.96 -3.84 -2.86
C THR A 36 2.76 -4.66 -3.29
N VAL A 37 1.77 -4.04 -3.92
CA VAL A 37 0.61 -4.75 -4.46
C VAL A 37 1.02 -5.55 -5.70
N LEU A 38 0.73 -6.85 -5.70
CA LEU A 38 0.98 -7.72 -6.86
C LEU A 38 -0.27 -8.01 -7.69
N MET A 39 -1.44 -8.08 -7.05
CA MET A 39 -2.71 -8.27 -7.75
C MET A 39 -3.90 -7.93 -6.85
N SER A 40 -5.06 -7.69 -7.46
CA SER A 40 -6.33 -7.46 -6.77
C SER A 40 -7.25 -8.68 -6.84
N PHE A 41 -8.04 -8.85 -5.77
CA PHE A 41 -9.18 -9.76 -5.68
C PHE A 41 -10.45 -8.90 -5.52
N ASP A 42 -11.09 -8.57 -6.64
CA ASP A 42 -12.30 -7.75 -6.73
C ASP A 42 -12.24 -6.41 -5.95
N GLN A 43 -11.05 -5.81 -5.83
CA GLN A 43 -10.77 -4.62 -5.00
C GLN A 43 -11.12 -4.76 -3.50
N LYS A 44 -11.49 -5.96 -3.05
CA LYS A 44 -11.81 -6.26 -1.64
C LYS A 44 -10.57 -6.68 -0.87
N ALA A 45 -9.65 -7.36 -1.55
CA ALA A 45 -8.38 -7.75 -1.01
C ALA A 45 -7.30 -7.68 -2.09
N PHE A 46 -6.04 -7.66 -1.66
CA PHE A 46 -4.89 -7.56 -2.54
C PHE A 46 -3.81 -8.53 -2.07
N LEU A 47 -3.12 -9.15 -3.02
CA LEU A 47 -1.91 -9.91 -2.71
C LEU A 47 -0.77 -8.90 -2.54
N ILE A 48 -0.17 -8.87 -1.36
CA ILE A 48 0.91 -7.94 -1.02
C ILE A 48 2.22 -8.70 -0.88
N ASP A 49 3.26 -8.21 -1.55
CA ASP A 49 4.64 -8.64 -1.40
C ASP A 49 5.33 -7.84 -0.30
N PHE A 50 5.79 -8.53 0.76
CA PHE A 50 6.59 -7.94 1.83
C PHE A 50 8.05 -8.37 1.68
N THR A 51 8.91 -7.38 1.49
CA THR A 51 10.33 -7.58 1.21
C THR A 51 11.22 -7.04 2.33
N ASP A 52 12.37 -7.69 2.52
CA ASP A 52 13.42 -7.21 3.42
C ASP A 52 14.17 -6.01 2.82
N GLN A 53 15.20 -5.53 3.53
CA GLN A 53 16.00 -4.37 3.08
C GLN A 53 16.83 -4.66 1.82
N GLU A 54 17.02 -5.93 1.45
CA GLU A 54 17.73 -6.36 0.26
C GLU A 54 16.77 -6.58 -0.93
N GLY A 55 15.46 -6.43 -0.70
CA GLY A 55 14.42 -6.64 -1.70
C GLY A 55 13.96 -8.08 -1.82
N ASN A 56 14.38 -8.99 -0.92
CA ASN A 56 13.92 -10.37 -0.95
C ASN A 56 12.55 -10.49 -0.30
N THR A 57 11.60 -11.15 -0.98
CA THR A 57 10.30 -11.48 -0.40
C THR A 57 10.44 -12.42 0.80
N PHE A 58 10.01 -11.98 1.98
CA PHE A 58 9.88 -12.86 3.14
C PHE A 58 8.44 -13.29 3.42
N ALA A 59 7.42 -12.53 2.98
CA ALA A 59 6.02 -12.91 3.10
C ALA A 59 5.19 -12.41 1.91
N MET A 60 4.16 -13.18 1.56
CA MET A 60 3.15 -12.80 0.57
C MET A 60 1.79 -13.11 1.15
N GLU A 61 1.00 -12.08 1.41
CA GLU A 61 -0.27 -12.25 2.12
C GLU A 61 -1.40 -11.55 1.38
N THR A 62 -2.57 -12.20 1.38
CA THR A 62 -3.81 -11.59 0.88
C THR A 62 -4.42 -10.74 1.98
N ILE A 63 -4.38 -9.42 1.81
CA ILE A 63 -4.81 -8.45 2.80
C ILE A 63 -6.06 -7.71 2.31
N GLU A 64 -7.07 -7.60 3.17
CA GLU A 64 -8.28 -6.83 2.88
C GLU A 64 -7.97 -5.35 2.68
N THR A 65 -8.68 -4.71 1.75
CA THR A 65 -8.49 -3.29 1.40
C THR A 65 -8.61 -2.35 2.60
N VAL A 66 -9.48 -2.67 3.57
CA VAL A 66 -9.68 -1.89 4.79
C VAL A 66 -8.45 -1.87 5.72
N LYS A 67 -7.52 -2.81 5.52
CA LYS A 67 -6.28 -2.94 6.29
C LYS A 67 -5.06 -2.33 5.60
N LEU A 68 -5.28 -1.69 4.44
CA LEU A 68 -4.23 -1.12 3.61
C LEU A 68 -4.38 0.40 3.50
N LEU A 69 -3.26 1.08 3.61
CA LEU A 69 -3.12 2.48 3.29
C LEU A 69 -2.22 2.61 2.06
N ARG A 70 -2.76 3.09 0.94
CA ARG A 70 -1.95 3.44 -0.23
C ARG A 70 -0.97 4.56 0.12
N LEU A 71 0.29 4.37 -0.21
CA LEU A 71 1.33 5.38 -0.02
C LEU A 71 1.50 6.19 -1.31
N ILE A 72 1.53 7.51 -1.16
CA ILE A 72 1.74 8.45 -2.25
C ILE A 72 3.01 9.22 -1.92
N ASN A 73 4.01 9.13 -2.80
CA ASN A 73 5.34 9.69 -2.54
C ASN A 73 5.38 11.21 -2.79
N GLU A 74 4.68 11.67 -3.82
CA GLU A 74 4.69 13.06 -4.24
C GLU A 74 3.41 13.78 -3.81
N PRO A 75 3.48 15.04 -3.35
CA PRO A 75 2.30 15.82 -3.03
C PRO A 75 1.50 16.14 -4.29
N GLU A 76 0.18 16.15 -4.18
CA GLU A 76 -0.70 16.64 -5.23
C GLU A 76 -0.81 18.17 -5.17
N LEU A 77 -0.77 18.83 -6.32
CA LEU A 77 -1.04 20.27 -6.40
C LEU A 77 -2.52 20.54 -6.15
N VAL A 78 -2.82 21.29 -5.09
CA VAL A 78 -4.16 21.87 -4.89
C VAL A 78 -4.28 23.09 -5.82
N GLY A 79 -5.04 22.96 -6.90
CA GLY A 79 -5.20 24.03 -7.88
C GLY A 79 -5.68 25.33 -7.22
N CYS A 80 -4.86 26.39 -7.28
CA CYS A 80 -5.26 27.72 -6.87
C CYS A 80 -6.11 28.35 -8.00
N SER A 81 -7.43 28.40 -7.83
CA SER A 81 -8.30 29.14 -8.74
C SER A 81 -8.13 30.64 -8.49
N ILE A 82 -7.10 31.25 -9.08
CA ILE A 82 -7.05 32.71 -9.22
C ILE A 82 -8.05 33.11 -10.31
N THR A 83 -9.29 33.41 -9.90
CA THR A 83 -10.18 34.23 -10.72
C THR A 83 -9.54 35.61 -10.86
N ALA A 84 -8.96 35.92 -12.01
CA ALA A 84 -8.52 37.27 -12.32
C ALA A 84 -9.74 38.22 -12.25
N PRO A 85 -9.62 39.41 -11.63
CA PRO A 85 -10.70 40.39 -11.66
C PRO A 85 -10.90 40.88 -13.10
N ALA A 86 -12.16 41.06 -13.50
CA ALA A 86 -12.53 41.54 -14.82
C ALA A 86 -11.90 42.92 -15.11
N PRO A 87 -11.46 43.19 -16.36
CA PRO A 87 -10.96 44.50 -16.74
C PRO A 87 -12.08 45.55 -16.66
N ILE A 88 -11.73 46.72 -16.14
CA ILE A 88 -12.58 47.91 -15.99
C ILE A 88 -12.84 48.54 -17.36
#